data_AF-A0A0D0BZ51-F1
#
_entry.id   AF-A0A0D0BZ51-F1
#
_cell.length_a   1.000
_cell.length_b   1.000
_cell.length_c   1.000
_cell.angle_alpha   90.00
_cell.angle_beta   90.00
_cell.angle_gamma   90.00
#
_symmetry.space_group_name_H-M   'P 1'
#
loop_
_entity.id
_entity.type
_entity.pdbx_description
1 polymer ?
#
loop_
_entity_poly.entity_id
_entity_poly.type
_entity_poly.pdbx_seq_one_letter_code
_entity_poly.pdbx_strand_id
1 'polypeptide(L)' 'ILSKFAPQDWWNFDETDLFPFVSPDHGLSTKQMSGKKKEKLHITISLACNVDSSEKLPP' A
#
# COMPACT_ATOMS: atom_id res chain seq x y z
N ILE A 1 24.79 4.20 12.55
CA ILE A 1 24.13 3.07 13.26
C ILE A 1 23.90 1.91 12.30
N LEU A 2 23.22 2.13 11.16
CA LEU A 2 23.00 1.11 10.12
C LEU A 2 24.27 0.49 9.54
N SER A 3 25.35 1.27 9.39
CA SER A 3 26.66 0.79 8.90
C SER A 3 27.31 -0.35 9.70
N LYS A 4 26.74 -0.73 10.86
CA LYS A 4 27.19 -1.88 11.67
C LYS A 4 26.56 -3.21 11.26
N PHE A 5 25.54 -3.19 10.40
CA PHE A 5 24.77 -4.35 9.97
C PHE A 5 24.97 -4.59 8.47
N ALA A 6 24.81 -5.83 8.01
CA ALA A 6 24.88 -6.14 6.59
C ALA A 6 23.67 -5.53 5.85
N PRO A 7 23.76 -5.20 4.56
CA PRO A 7 22.66 -4.62 3.79
C PRO A 7 21.36 -5.45 3.85
N GLN A 8 21.47 -6.78 3.86
CA GLN A 8 20.32 -7.71 4.01
C GLN A 8 19.54 -7.54 5.33
N ASP A 9 20.17 -6.98 6.36
CA ASP A 9 19.57 -6.73 7.68
C ASP A 9 18.98 -5.32 7.78
N TRP A 10 19.09 -4.51 6.73
CA TRP A 10 18.53 -3.15 6.72
C TRP A 10 17.09 -3.22 6.23
N TRP A 11 16.15 -3.15 7.16
CA TRP A 11 14.73 -3.25 6.88
C TRP A 11 14.04 -1.88 6.89
N ASN A 12 13.20 -1.66 5.88
CA ASN A 12 12.15 -0.66 5.94
C ASN A 12 10.81 -1.37 6.20
N PHE A 13 10.01 -0.82 7.10
CA PHE A 13 8.66 -1.29 7.40
C PHE A 13 7.71 -0.11 7.34
N ASP A 14 6.60 -0.27 6.62
CA ASP A 14 5.57 0.74 6.54
C ASP A 14 4.18 0.12 6.36
N GLU A 15 3.17 0.88 6.71
CA GLU A 15 1.76 0.49 6.64
C GLU A 15 1.06 1.29 5.54
N THR A 16 0.27 0.60 4.71
CA THR A 16 -0.58 1.25 3.70
C THR A 16 -1.99 0.69 3.74
N ASP A 17 -2.97 1.57 3.57
CA ASP A 17 -4.37 1.16 3.42
C ASP A 17 -4.67 0.87 1.95
N LEU A 18 -5.11 -0.36 1.66
CA LEU A 18 -5.66 -0.74 0.36
C LEU A 18 -7.18 -0.59 0.39
N PHE A 19 -7.72 0.17 -0.55
CA PHE A 19 -9.16 0.36 -0.68
C PHE A 19 -9.69 -0.39 -1.92
N PRO A 20 -10.12 -1.67 -1.78
CA PRO A 20 -10.50 -2.51 -2.92
C PRO A 20 -11.74 -2.02 -3.67
N PHE A 21 -12.61 -1.26 -3.00
CA PHE A 21 -13.89 -0.79 -3.55
C PHE A 21 -13.95 0.73 -3.74
N VAL A 22 -12.79 1.40 -3.87
CA VAL A 22 -12.77 2.81 -4.24
C VAL A 22 -13.33 2.97 -5.65
N SER A 23 -14.37 3.80 -5.77
CA SER A 23 -14.88 4.22 -7.07
C SER A 23 -13.74 4.87 -7.86
N PRO A 24 -13.53 4.50 -9.13
CA PRO A 24 -12.53 5.15 -9.95
C PRO A 24 -12.78 6.67 -9.97
N ASP A 25 -11.71 7.43 -9.75
CA ASP A 25 -11.77 8.90 -9.53
C ASP A 25 -12.25 9.67 -10.78
N HIS A 26 -12.32 8.99 -11.94
CA HIS A 26 -12.65 9.61 -13.22
C HIS A 26 -13.68 8.80 -14.00
N GLY A 27 -14.96 9.14 -13.85
CA GLY A 27 -15.98 8.86 -14.85
C GLY A 27 -16.21 10.13 -15.69
N LEU A 28 -16.37 10.00 -17.01
CA LEU A 28 -16.83 11.04 -17.95
C LEU A 28 -18.30 11.46 -17.69
N SER A 29 -18.75 11.43 -16.43
CA SER A 29 -20.08 11.88 -16.05
C SER A 29 -20.07 13.38 -15.87
N THR A 30 -20.92 14.08 -16.62
CA THR A 30 -21.14 15.53 -16.46
C THR A 30 -22.05 15.86 -15.28
N LYS A 31 -22.53 14.84 -14.54
CA LYS A 31 -23.28 15.01 -13.29
C LYS A 31 -22.74 14.11 -12.18
N GLN A 32 -22.33 14.72 -11.08
CA GLN A 32 -22.04 14.02 -9.84
C GLN A 32 -23.36 13.70 -9.13
N MET A 33 -23.67 12.41 -9.00
CA MET A 33 -24.85 11.94 -8.27
C MET A 33 -24.58 12.06 -6.76
N SER A 34 -25.52 12.62 -6.01
CA SER A 34 -25.31 12.94 -4.59
C SER A 34 -25.17 11.68 -3.71
N GLY A 35 -24.06 11.59 -2.97
CA GLY A 35 -24.08 11.08 -1.60
C GLY A 35 -23.73 9.61 -1.33
N LYS A 36 -22.81 8.95 -2.05
CA LYS A 36 -22.29 7.65 -1.58
C LYS A 36 -20.78 7.51 -1.71
N LYS A 37 -20.08 7.65 -0.57
CA LYS A 37 -18.90 6.81 -0.29
C LYS A 37 -19.44 5.39 -0.18
N LYS A 38 -19.35 4.65 -1.29
CA LYS A 38 -20.10 3.39 -1.48
C LYS A 38 -19.79 2.40 -0.37
N GLU A 39 -18.50 2.24 -0.04
CA GLU A 39 -18.01 1.40 1.05
C GLU A 39 -16.74 2.04 1.65
N LYS A 40 -16.52 1.87 2.96
CA LYS A 40 -15.31 2.32 3.68
C LYS A 40 -14.34 1.16 3.99
N LEU A 41 -14.55 0.01 3.36
CA LEU A 41 -13.68 -1.14 3.51
C LEU A 41 -12.28 -0.75 3.06
N HIS A 42 -11.34 -0.82 4.00
CA HIS A 42 -9.92 -0.73 3.76
C HIS A 42 -9.28 -1.98 4.37
N ILE A 43 -8.28 -2.49 3.68
CA ILE A 43 -7.42 -3.56 4.15
C ILE A 43 -6.11 -2.87 4.50
N THR A 44 -5.77 -2.83 5.78
CA THR A 44 -4.48 -2.34 6.23
C THR A 44 -3.42 -3.40 5.90
N ILE A 45 -2.40 -3.00 5.14
CA ILE A 45 -1.32 -3.87 4.69
C ILE A 45 -0.02 -3.36 5.31
N SER A 46 0.62 -4.22 6.09
CA SER A 46 1.97 -4.00 6.58
C SER A 46 2.97 -4.60 5.60
N LEU A 47 3.91 -3.78 5.12
CA LEU A 47 4.94 -4.19 4.17
C LEU A 47 6.32 -4.00 4.78
N ALA A 48 7.17 -5.02 4.63
CA ALA A 48 8.57 -4.98 5.00
C ALA A 48 9.43 -5.26 3.77
N CYS A 49 10.53 -4.53 3.62
CA CYS A 49 11.49 -4.75 2.54
C CYS A 49 12.90 -4.55 3.05
N ASN A 50 13.79 -5.50 2.78
CA ASN A 50 15.20 -5.35 3.03
C ASN A 50 15.93 -4.77 1.81
N VAL A 51 17.02 -4.04 2.06
CA VAL A 51 17.70 -3.21 1.04
C VAL A 51 18.11 -4.00 -0.21
N ASP A 52 18.58 -5.23 -0.05
CA ASP A 52 19.05 -6.06 -1.17
C ASP A 52 17.96 -6.96 -1.77
N SER A 53 16.74 -6.92 -1.21
CA SER A 53 15.59 -7.74 -1.63
C SER A 53 15.84 -9.25 -1.59
N SER A 54 16.87 -9.72 -0.87
CA SER A 54 17.19 -11.15 -0.75
C SER A 54 16.08 -11.97 -0.08
N GLU A 55 15.29 -11.31 0.78
CA GLU A 55 14.17 -11.91 1.53
C GLU A 55 12.82 -11.73 0.81
N LYS A 56 12.84 -11.28 -0.45
CA LYS A 56 11.63 -11.13 -1.25
C LYS A 56 11.01 -12.51 -1.53
N LEU A 57 9.78 -12.69 -1.06
CA LEU A 57 8.99 -13.90 -1.32
C LEU A 57 8.61 -14.01 -2.81
N PRO A 58 8.51 -15.23 -3.36
CA PRO A 58 8.00 -15.46 -4.71
C PRO A 58 6.52 -15.01 -4.83
N PRO A 59 6.09 -14.63 -6.04
CA PRO A 59 4.70 -14.25 -6.30
C PRO A 59 3.72 -15.42 -6.19
#